data_AF-A0A7J7QG95-F1
#
_entry.id   AF-A0A7J7QG95-F1
#
_cell.length_a   1.000
_cell.length_b   1.000
_cell.length_c   1.000
_cell.angle_alpha   90.00
_cell.angle_beta   90.00
_cell.angle_gamma   90.00
#
_symmetry.space_group_name_H-M   'P 1'
#
loop_
_entity.id
_entity.type
_entity.pdbx_description
1 polymer ?
#
loop_
_entity_poly.entity_id
_entity_poly.type
_entity_poly.pdbx_seq_one_letter_code
_entity_poly.pdbx_strand_id
1 'polypeptide(L)'
;MSAQHHGHKQRGRPRARGGAHHHYSRPVVASELPACVAAATSAAAAEEEEDEEDLEFKREAAHLFKQVAPKQVLPAGLSASTLAAAVKQLVAEMGLSKADAEEALLATAEEHCKQFAIWLDEAQMWLAVRAESNTEADKLKQAMEVSLAELAAARAAAEAEAPPLCNLSEERLRRKFNGSALLRRLEGAVPGALLFSDASPLRELVKFRLVELLRLEQKCCRALC
;
A
#
# COMPACT_ATOMS: atom_id res chain seq x y z
N MET A 1 -18.62 -53.17 -27.88
CA MET A 1 -18.37 -54.05 -26.72
C MET A 1 -17.22 -53.42 -25.95
N SER A 2 -17.29 -53.01 -24.69
CA SER A 2 -18.33 -53.07 -23.67
C SER A 2 -18.05 -51.95 -22.67
N ALA A 3 -19.12 -51.33 -22.19
CA ALA A 3 -19.14 -50.53 -20.97
C ALA A 3 -19.28 -51.46 -19.74
N GLN A 4 -18.76 -51.04 -18.58
CA GLN A 4 -19.17 -51.42 -17.21
C GLN A 4 -18.30 -50.58 -16.25
N HIS A 5 -18.76 -49.53 -15.55
CA HIS A 5 -19.67 -49.44 -14.38
C HIS A 5 -19.28 -50.32 -13.20
N HIS A 6 -19.18 -49.71 -12.01
CA HIS A 6 -19.61 -50.08 -10.63
C HIS A 6 -19.02 -48.99 -9.69
N GLY A 7 -19.80 -48.10 -9.02
CA GLY A 7 -20.55 -48.31 -7.77
C GLY A 7 -19.60 -48.15 -6.55
N HIS A 8 -19.79 -47.35 -5.49
CA HIS A 8 -20.99 -47.15 -4.67
C HIS A 8 -20.81 -45.99 -3.63
N LYS A 9 -21.92 -45.33 -3.30
CA LYS A 9 -22.18 -44.33 -2.22
C LYS A 9 -21.91 -44.84 -0.78
N GLN A 10 -21.69 -43.91 0.18
CA GLN A 10 -22.57 -43.53 1.34
C GLN A 10 -21.76 -42.81 2.45
N ARG A 11 -22.03 -41.53 2.77
CA ARG A 11 -22.88 -40.97 3.87
C ARG A 11 -22.46 -41.32 5.32
N GLY A 12 -22.10 -40.29 6.10
CA GLY A 12 -21.98 -40.35 7.56
C GLY A 12 -21.72 -38.99 8.24
N ARG A 13 -22.77 -38.40 8.82
CA ARG A 13 -22.86 -37.36 9.88
C ARG A 13 -24.18 -37.69 10.65
N PRO A 14 -24.52 -37.19 11.86
CA PRO A 14 -23.93 -36.13 12.73
C PRO A 14 -24.02 -36.40 14.28
N ARG A 15 -23.89 -35.32 15.09
CA ARG A 15 -24.33 -35.03 16.49
C ARG A 15 -23.33 -35.34 17.63
N ALA A 16 -23.23 -34.59 18.74
CA ALA A 16 -23.74 -33.31 19.31
C ALA A 16 -22.86 -33.07 20.59
N ARG A 17 -22.76 -31.94 21.32
CA ARG A 17 -23.81 -31.21 22.08
C ARG A 17 -23.12 -30.20 23.03
N GLY A 18 -23.81 -29.11 23.38
CA GLY A 18 -23.59 -28.26 24.56
C GLY A 18 -23.18 -26.82 24.20
N GLY A 19 -23.96 -25.75 24.37
CA GLY A 19 -25.21 -25.52 25.08
C GLY A 19 -24.99 -24.62 26.31
N ALA A 20 -25.26 -23.31 26.20
CA ALA A 20 -25.70 -22.45 27.29
C ALA A 20 -26.18 -21.08 26.74
N HIS A 21 -27.49 -20.83 26.89
CA HIS A 21 -28.12 -19.52 26.80
C HIS A 21 -27.96 -18.80 28.14
N HIS A 22 -27.77 -17.47 28.14
CA HIS A 22 -28.42 -16.60 29.11
C HIS A 22 -28.64 -15.19 28.53
N HIS A 23 -29.90 -14.76 28.64
CA HIS A 23 -30.44 -13.44 28.33
C HIS A 23 -30.36 -12.50 29.55
N TYR A 24 -30.69 -11.23 29.29
CA TYR A 24 -31.04 -10.09 30.17
C TYR A 24 -29.87 -9.15 30.49
N SER A 25 -29.82 -7.92 29.97
CA SER A 25 -30.71 -6.74 30.10
C SER A 25 -30.17 -5.74 31.12
N ARG A 26 -29.93 -4.51 30.64
CA ARG A 26 -29.58 -3.28 31.35
C ARG A 26 -30.76 -2.83 32.24
N PRO A 27 -30.56 -2.15 33.38
CA PRO A 27 -30.76 -0.67 33.46
C PRO A 27 -29.86 0.04 34.54
N VAL A 28 -29.36 1.27 34.31
CA VAL A 28 -29.85 2.63 34.72
C VAL A 28 -29.25 3.17 36.04
N VAL A 29 -28.76 4.43 35.91
CA VAL A 29 -28.21 5.46 36.83
C VAL A 29 -28.74 5.57 38.27
N ALA A 30 -27.89 6.04 39.21
CA ALA A 30 -27.87 7.43 39.74
C ALA A 30 -27.03 7.58 41.04
N SER A 31 -26.23 8.67 41.09
CA SER A 31 -25.91 9.59 42.22
C SER A 31 -25.38 9.02 43.57
N GLU A 32 -24.47 9.61 44.36
CA GLU A 32 -24.11 11.00 44.68
C GLU A 32 -22.64 11.09 45.18
N LEU A 33 -22.00 12.25 44.95
CA LEU A 33 -20.78 12.78 45.63
C LEU A 33 -21.05 13.07 47.13
N PRO A 34 -20.12 13.49 48.04
CA PRO A 34 -18.86 14.26 47.86
C PRO A 34 -17.72 13.80 48.84
N ALA A 35 -16.56 14.44 49.08
CA ALA A 35 -16.03 15.78 48.88
C ALA A 35 -14.48 15.81 48.98
N CYS A 36 -13.85 16.73 48.22
CA CYS A 36 -12.64 17.57 48.48
C CYS A 36 -11.31 16.93 49.00
N VAL A 37 -10.10 17.29 48.55
CA VAL A 37 -9.52 18.62 48.27
C VAL A 37 -8.45 18.55 47.15
N ALA A 38 -8.31 19.65 46.42
CA ALA A 38 -7.46 19.90 45.27
C ALA A 38 -5.94 19.79 45.48
N ALA A 39 -5.22 19.39 44.42
CA ALA A 39 -3.94 19.97 44.04
C ALA A 39 -3.77 19.85 42.52
N ALA A 40 -3.46 20.99 41.90
CA ALA A 40 -3.37 21.20 40.45
C ALA A 40 -2.04 20.72 39.86
N THR A 41 -1.97 20.77 38.52
CA THR A 41 -0.79 20.68 37.63
C THR A 41 -0.23 19.27 37.43
N SER A 42 0.01 18.76 36.22
CA SER A 42 0.09 19.36 34.88
C SER A 42 -0.16 18.27 33.83
N ALA A 43 -0.94 18.62 32.82
CA ALA A 43 -0.97 17.96 31.53
C ALA A 43 0.33 18.25 30.76
N ALA A 44 0.88 17.22 30.14
CA ALA A 44 1.77 17.29 28.97
C ALA A 44 1.45 16.01 28.18
N ALA A 45 0.43 15.98 27.32
CA ALA A 45 0.45 16.57 25.98
C ALA A 45 1.76 16.21 25.26
N ALA A 46 1.76 15.01 24.68
CA ALA A 46 2.69 14.67 23.62
C ALA A 46 2.35 15.58 22.44
N GLU A 47 3.16 16.62 22.25
CA GLU A 47 3.12 17.43 21.04
C GLU A 47 3.75 16.58 19.93
N GLU A 48 2.93 16.20 18.96
CA GLU A 48 3.41 15.76 17.65
C GLU A 48 4.00 17.00 16.97
N GLU A 49 5.32 17.14 16.98
CA GLU A 49 6.03 18.04 16.06
C GLU A 49 5.87 17.46 14.66
N GLU A 50 4.75 17.76 13.99
CA GLU A 50 4.67 17.68 12.53
C GLU A 50 5.52 18.83 11.98
N ASP A 51 6.62 18.49 11.32
CA ASP A 51 7.53 19.46 10.67
C ASP A 51 6.73 20.44 9.79
N GLU A 52 6.98 21.75 9.95
CA GLU A 52 6.25 22.79 9.23
C GLU A 52 6.30 22.60 7.70
N GLU A 53 7.38 21.98 7.21
CA GLU A 53 7.59 21.59 5.80
C GLU A 53 6.60 20.51 5.33
N ASP A 54 6.26 19.53 6.17
CA ASP A 54 5.30 18.49 5.85
C ASP A 54 3.87 19.04 5.82
N LEU A 55 3.57 20.00 6.70
CA LEU A 55 2.29 20.71 6.69
C LEU A 55 2.15 21.62 5.48
N GLU A 56 3.24 22.28 5.06
CA GLU A 56 3.27 23.09 3.85
C GLU A 56 3.14 22.23 2.60
N PHE A 57 3.85 21.09 2.51
CA PHE A 57 3.70 20.12 1.43
C PHE A 57 2.28 19.55 1.36
N LYS A 58 1.67 19.20 2.49
CA LYS A 58 0.26 18.75 2.54
C LYS A 58 -0.71 19.85 2.07
N ARG A 59 -0.44 21.13 2.39
CA ARG A 59 -1.26 22.27 1.94
C ARG A 59 -1.07 22.58 0.47
N GLU A 60 0.15 22.54 -0.03
CA GLU A 60 0.46 22.70 -1.46
C GLU A 60 -0.12 21.56 -2.28
N ALA A 61 0.02 20.31 -1.81
CA ALA A 61 -0.64 19.16 -2.41
C ALA A 61 -2.17 19.32 -2.39
N ALA A 62 -2.75 19.73 -1.26
CA ALA A 62 -4.18 20.00 -1.18
C ALA A 62 -4.61 21.13 -2.13
N HIS A 63 -3.78 22.15 -2.37
CA HIS A 63 -4.04 23.21 -3.33
C HIS A 63 -3.91 22.73 -4.78
N LEU A 64 -2.97 21.83 -5.07
CA LEU A 64 -2.80 21.19 -6.38
C LEU A 64 -3.96 20.23 -6.69
N PHE A 65 -4.45 19.49 -5.70
CA PHE A 65 -5.60 18.59 -5.80
C PHE A 65 -6.94 19.32 -5.72
N LYS A 66 -6.95 20.56 -5.20
CA LYS A 66 -8.03 21.53 -5.41
C LYS A 66 -7.90 22.13 -6.81
N GLN A 67 -7.74 21.26 -7.82
CA GLN A 67 -8.27 21.55 -9.13
C GLN A 67 -9.75 21.87 -8.90
N VAL A 68 -10.07 23.16 -8.91
CA VAL A 68 -11.43 23.63 -9.10
C VAL A 68 -11.93 22.85 -10.29
N ALA A 69 -12.81 21.87 -10.04
CA ALA A 69 -13.45 21.10 -11.08
C ALA A 69 -13.82 22.10 -12.17
N PRO A 70 -13.32 21.94 -13.42
CA PRO A 70 -13.62 22.90 -14.46
C PRO A 70 -15.12 23.08 -14.42
N LYS A 71 -15.62 24.33 -14.38
CA LYS A 71 -17.04 24.60 -14.58
C LYS A 71 -17.40 23.88 -15.87
N GLN A 72 -17.99 22.68 -15.76
CA GLN A 72 -18.29 21.85 -16.90
C GLN A 72 -19.34 22.63 -17.66
N VAL A 73 -18.90 23.27 -18.72
CA VAL A 73 -19.78 23.91 -19.68
C VAL A 73 -20.55 22.76 -20.29
N LEU A 74 -21.85 22.68 -19.97
CA LEU A 74 -22.70 21.64 -20.52
C LEU A 74 -22.62 21.73 -22.06
N PRO A 75 -22.51 20.59 -22.75
CA PRO A 75 -22.42 20.58 -24.20
C PRO A 75 -23.64 21.26 -24.83
N ALA A 76 -23.42 21.87 -26.00
CA ALA A 76 -24.41 22.71 -26.66
C ALA A 76 -25.71 21.92 -26.91
N GLY A 77 -26.82 22.38 -26.32
CA GLY A 77 -28.14 21.75 -26.43
C GLY A 77 -28.54 20.91 -25.21
N LEU A 78 -27.65 20.67 -24.25
CA LEU A 78 -27.98 19.99 -23.01
C LEU A 78 -28.39 21.00 -21.91
N SER A 79 -29.65 20.96 -21.50
CA SER A 79 -30.13 21.76 -20.36
C SER A 79 -29.80 21.10 -19.03
N ALA A 80 -29.55 21.89 -17.98
CA ALA A 80 -29.33 21.38 -16.63
C ALA A 80 -30.51 20.54 -16.12
N SER A 81 -31.75 20.87 -16.51
CA SER A 81 -32.94 20.07 -16.19
C SER A 81 -32.96 18.72 -16.89
N THR A 82 -32.52 18.65 -18.16
CA THR A 82 -32.45 17.39 -18.91
C THR A 82 -31.40 16.47 -18.32
N LEU A 83 -30.23 17.01 -17.98
CA LEU A 83 -29.18 16.26 -17.30
C LEU A 83 -29.66 15.74 -15.94
N ALA A 84 -30.29 16.59 -15.12
CA ALA A 84 -30.82 16.16 -13.82
C ALA A 84 -31.87 15.05 -13.93
N ALA A 85 -32.71 15.08 -14.96
CA ALA A 85 -33.68 14.02 -15.23
C ALA A 85 -32.99 12.71 -15.64
N ALA A 86 -32.01 12.77 -16.55
CA ALA A 86 -31.24 11.61 -16.98
C ALA A 86 -30.45 10.99 -15.81
N VAL A 87 -29.79 11.81 -14.98
CA VAL A 87 -29.08 11.36 -13.78
C VAL A 87 -30.04 10.63 -12.83
N LYS A 88 -31.22 11.21 -12.57
CA LYS A 88 -32.22 10.59 -11.69
C LYS A 88 -32.67 9.22 -12.23
N GLN A 89 -32.86 9.10 -13.54
CA GLN A 89 -33.26 7.85 -14.17
C GLN A 89 -32.14 6.80 -14.09
N LEU A 90 -30.92 7.16 -14.47
CA LEU A 90 -29.79 6.24 -14.46
C LEU A 90 -29.46 5.73 -13.05
N VAL A 91 -29.54 6.62 -12.04
CA VAL A 91 -29.40 6.25 -10.62
C VAL A 91 -30.51 5.27 -10.19
N ALA A 92 -31.75 5.49 -10.62
CA ALA A 92 -32.86 4.61 -10.27
C ALA A 92 -32.77 3.23 -10.93
N GLU A 93 -32.26 3.16 -12.16
CA GLU A 93 -32.13 1.92 -12.93
C GLU A 93 -30.93 1.08 -12.47
N MET A 94 -29.78 1.71 -12.25
CA MET A 94 -28.51 1.03 -12.02
C MET A 94 -28.08 1.01 -10.54
N GLY A 95 -28.73 1.80 -9.68
CA GLY A 95 -28.35 1.91 -8.26
C GLY A 95 -26.98 2.55 -8.02
N LEU A 96 -26.51 3.36 -8.96
CA LEU A 96 -25.19 4.00 -8.94
C LEU A 96 -25.19 5.29 -8.11
N SER A 97 -23.99 5.80 -7.81
CA SER A 97 -23.87 7.14 -7.22
C SER A 97 -24.31 8.21 -8.22
N LYS A 98 -24.81 9.34 -7.69
CA LYS A 98 -25.17 10.49 -8.54
C LYS A 98 -23.98 10.98 -9.37
N ALA A 99 -22.78 10.97 -8.78
CA ALA A 99 -21.56 11.44 -9.43
C ALA A 99 -21.17 10.56 -10.61
N ASP A 100 -21.21 9.24 -10.46
CA ASP A 100 -20.90 8.30 -11.55
C ASP A 100 -21.91 8.40 -12.70
N ALA A 101 -23.19 8.56 -12.35
CA ALA A 101 -24.23 8.74 -13.35
C ALA A 101 -24.06 10.05 -14.13
N GLU A 102 -23.75 11.14 -13.44
CA GLU A 102 -23.50 12.45 -14.07
C GLU A 102 -22.24 12.42 -14.94
N GLU A 103 -21.16 11.79 -14.48
CA GLU A 103 -19.93 11.61 -15.25
C GLU A 103 -20.18 10.83 -16.55
N ALA A 104 -20.86 9.69 -16.47
CA ALA A 104 -21.17 8.87 -17.64
C ALA A 104 -22.04 9.62 -18.65
N LEU A 105 -23.05 10.35 -18.17
CA LEU A 105 -23.93 11.15 -19.02
C LEU A 105 -23.17 12.28 -19.70
N LEU A 106 -22.26 12.95 -19.00
CA LEU A 106 -21.44 14.01 -19.58
C LEU A 106 -20.42 13.47 -20.57
N ALA A 107 -19.83 12.29 -20.32
CA ALA A 107 -18.90 11.64 -21.23
C ALA A 107 -19.52 11.29 -22.58
N THR A 108 -20.83 11.01 -22.63
CA THR A 108 -21.56 10.64 -23.86
C THR A 108 -22.42 11.77 -24.42
N ALA A 109 -22.44 12.93 -23.76
CA ALA A 109 -23.37 14.01 -24.08
C ALA A 109 -23.06 14.73 -25.40
N GLU A 110 -21.80 14.82 -25.84
CA GLU A 110 -21.47 15.53 -27.08
C GLU A 110 -22.13 14.89 -28.31
N GLU A 111 -22.22 13.56 -28.33
CA GLU A 111 -22.69 12.81 -29.49
C GLU A 111 -24.18 12.47 -29.39
N HIS A 112 -24.71 12.19 -28.19
CA HIS A 112 -26.01 11.54 -28.04
C HIS A 112 -27.08 12.37 -27.30
N CYS A 113 -26.74 13.50 -26.68
CA CYS A 113 -27.66 14.23 -25.78
C CYS A 113 -28.99 14.70 -26.41
N LYS A 114 -29.09 14.73 -27.75
CA LYS A 114 -30.31 15.10 -28.48
C LYS A 114 -31.36 13.99 -28.49
N GLN A 115 -30.95 12.74 -28.26
CA GLN A 115 -31.81 11.56 -28.30
C GLN A 115 -31.76 10.86 -26.94
N PHE A 116 -32.71 11.20 -26.08
CA PHE A 116 -32.68 10.83 -24.66
C PHE A 116 -32.51 9.33 -24.39
N ALA A 117 -33.22 8.46 -25.10
CA ALA A 117 -33.11 7.00 -24.92
C ALA A 117 -31.72 6.48 -25.32
N ILE A 118 -31.24 6.86 -26.51
CA ILE A 118 -29.92 6.46 -27.02
C ILE A 118 -28.82 7.00 -26.11
N TRP A 119 -28.97 8.21 -25.58
CA TRP A 119 -28.03 8.79 -24.64
C TRP A 119 -27.92 8.00 -23.33
N LEU A 120 -29.05 7.55 -22.78
CA LEU A 120 -29.06 6.70 -21.59
C LEU A 120 -28.40 5.35 -21.85
N ASP A 121 -28.73 4.70 -22.96
CA ASP A 121 -28.14 3.41 -23.34
C ASP A 121 -26.61 3.53 -23.52
N GLU A 122 -26.15 4.61 -24.16
CA GLU A 122 -24.72 4.87 -24.34
C GLU A 122 -24.03 5.16 -23.00
N ALA A 123 -24.67 5.93 -22.11
CA ALA A 123 -24.14 6.17 -20.76
C ALA A 123 -24.04 4.88 -19.94
N GLN A 124 -25.01 3.97 -20.05
CA GLN A 124 -24.95 2.64 -19.42
C GLN A 124 -23.79 1.81 -19.99
N MET A 125 -23.60 1.81 -21.31
CA MET A 125 -22.48 1.11 -21.94
C MET A 125 -21.14 1.69 -21.50
N TRP A 126 -21.01 3.01 -21.44
CA TRP A 126 -19.80 3.68 -20.94
C TRP A 126 -19.47 3.26 -19.51
N LEU A 127 -20.48 3.17 -18.63
CA LEU A 127 -20.32 2.70 -17.26
C LEU A 127 -19.84 1.24 -17.19
N ALA A 128 -20.38 0.38 -18.05
CA ALA A 128 -19.95 -1.02 -18.13
C ALA A 128 -18.47 -1.12 -18.56
N VAL A 129 -18.08 -0.40 -19.61
CA VAL A 129 -16.68 -0.35 -20.09
C VAL A 129 -15.74 0.21 -19.01
N ARG A 130 -16.16 1.27 -18.32
CA ARG A 130 -15.39 1.84 -17.20
C ARG A 130 -15.20 0.83 -16.07
N ALA A 131 -16.25 0.10 -15.70
CA ALA A 131 -16.17 -0.92 -14.66
C ALA A 131 -15.17 -2.02 -15.06
N GLU A 132 -15.23 -2.51 -16.30
CA GLU A 132 -14.26 -3.48 -16.83
C GLU A 132 -12.83 -2.94 -16.76
N SER A 133 -12.60 -1.72 -17.25
CA SER A 133 -11.29 -1.06 -17.21
C SER A 133 -10.74 -0.92 -15.79
N ASN A 134 -11.58 -0.55 -14.82
CA ASN A 134 -11.18 -0.49 -13.41
C ASN A 134 -10.78 -1.87 -12.89
N THR A 135 -11.53 -2.92 -13.23
CA THR A 135 -11.17 -4.29 -12.80
C THR A 135 -9.84 -4.76 -13.41
N GLU A 136 -9.53 -4.34 -14.64
CA GLU A 136 -8.25 -4.64 -15.29
C GLU A 136 -7.10 -3.88 -14.63
N ALA A 137 -7.30 -2.59 -14.30
CA ALA A 137 -6.33 -1.80 -13.56
C ALA A 137 -6.02 -2.41 -12.19
N ASP A 138 -7.05 -2.90 -11.48
CA ASP A 138 -6.88 -3.59 -10.20
C ASP A 138 -6.09 -4.89 -10.33
N LYS A 139 -6.37 -5.70 -11.36
CA LYS A 139 -5.61 -6.93 -11.66
C LYS A 139 -4.15 -6.61 -11.95
N LEU A 140 -3.88 -5.56 -12.73
CA LEU A 140 -2.52 -5.14 -13.05
C LEU A 140 -1.76 -4.70 -11.79
N LYS A 141 -2.42 -3.92 -10.92
CA LYS A 141 -1.84 -3.50 -9.64
C LYS A 141 -1.48 -4.70 -8.77
N GLN A 142 -2.39 -5.66 -8.64
CA GLN A 142 -2.14 -6.89 -7.88
C GLN A 142 -0.97 -7.70 -8.47
N ALA A 143 -0.92 -7.85 -9.80
CA ALA A 143 0.19 -8.55 -10.45
C ALA A 143 1.54 -7.87 -10.19
N MET A 144 1.57 -6.53 -10.23
CA MET A 144 2.77 -5.76 -9.91
C MET A 144 3.20 -5.94 -8.44
N GLU A 145 2.27 -5.89 -7.50
CA GLU A 145 2.54 -6.14 -6.08
C GLU A 145 3.14 -7.53 -5.84
N VAL A 146 2.61 -8.56 -6.51
CA VAL A 146 3.15 -9.92 -6.46
C VAL A 146 4.58 -9.97 -7.02
N SER A 147 4.82 -9.38 -8.20
CA SER A 147 6.17 -9.35 -8.79
C SER A 147 7.19 -8.62 -7.90
N LEU A 148 6.78 -7.54 -7.24
CA LEU A 148 7.65 -6.83 -6.29
C LEU A 148 7.94 -7.67 -5.05
N ALA A 149 6.95 -8.39 -4.53
CA ALA A 149 7.13 -9.30 -3.41
C ALA A 149 8.07 -10.47 -3.77
N GLU A 150 7.91 -11.05 -4.96
CA GLU A 150 8.79 -12.10 -5.48
C GLU A 150 10.23 -11.60 -5.66
N LEU A 151 10.41 -10.39 -6.20
CA LEU A 151 11.73 -9.79 -6.35
C LEU A 151 12.38 -9.52 -5.00
N ALA A 152 11.62 -9.04 -4.01
CA ALA A 152 12.11 -8.85 -2.65
C ALA A 152 12.51 -10.18 -1.99
N ALA A 153 11.69 -11.23 -2.17
CA ALA A 153 11.98 -12.57 -1.67
C ALA A 153 13.23 -13.17 -2.32
N ALA A 154 13.38 -13.05 -3.64
CA ALA A 154 14.56 -13.49 -4.38
C ALA A 154 15.82 -12.75 -3.91
N ARG A 155 15.72 -11.44 -3.66
CA ARG A 155 16.82 -10.65 -3.12
C ARG A 155 17.20 -11.09 -1.71
N ALA A 156 16.23 -11.35 -0.84
CA ALA A 156 16.47 -11.84 0.51
C ALA A 156 17.11 -13.24 0.51
N ALA A 157 16.63 -14.14 -0.36
CA ALA A 157 17.22 -15.47 -0.55
C ALA A 157 18.67 -15.38 -1.03
N ALA A 158 18.96 -14.51 -2.02
CA ALA A 158 20.33 -14.27 -2.49
C ALA A 158 21.23 -13.68 -1.40
N GLU A 159 20.72 -12.83 -0.50
CA GLU A 159 21.48 -12.31 0.64
C GLU A 159 21.73 -13.40 1.70
N ALA A 160 20.78 -14.31 1.91
CA ALA A 160 20.92 -15.44 2.84
C ALA A 160 21.89 -16.52 2.32
N GLU A 161 21.89 -16.79 1.00
CA GLU A 161 22.80 -17.74 0.36
C GLU A 161 24.22 -17.18 0.17
N ALA A 162 24.38 -15.86 0.21
CA ALA A 162 25.70 -15.24 0.07
C ALA A 162 26.61 -15.68 1.24
N PRO A 163 27.79 -16.25 0.96
CA PRO A 163 28.75 -16.61 2.01
C PRO A 163 28.99 -15.41 2.91
N PRO A 164 28.97 -15.57 4.24
CA PRO A 164 29.15 -14.45 5.14
C PRO A 164 30.52 -13.83 4.83
N LEU A 165 30.55 -12.51 4.61
CA LEU A 165 31.71 -11.82 4.06
C LEU A 165 32.95 -11.94 4.97
N CYS A 166 32.76 -12.25 6.26
CA CYS A 166 33.82 -12.60 7.20
C CYS A 166 34.61 -13.85 6.80
N ASN A 167 34.04 -14.74 5.95
CA ASN A 167 34.71 -15.94 5.44
C ASN A 167 35.49 -15.69 4.13
N LEU A 168 35.40 -14.50 3.54
CA LEU A 168 36.12 -14.18 2.31
C LEU A 168 37.61 -13.88 2.59
N SER A 169 38.49 -14.24 1.66
CA SER A 169 39.88 -13.78 1.70
C SER A 169 39.97 -12.26 1.52
N GLU A 170 41.05 -11.65 2.01
CA GLU A 170 41.34 -10.21 1.84
C GLU A 170 41.16 -9.76 0.38
N GLU A 171 41.76 -10.49 -0.55
CA GLU A 171 41.72 -10.14 -1.97
C GLU A 171 40.29 -10.12 -2.54
N ARG A 172 39.44 -11.04 -2.08
CA ARG A 172 38.02 -11.08 -2.48
C ARG A 172 37.22 -9.94 -1.85
N LEU A 173 37.52 -9.55 -0.60
CA LEU A 173 36.90 -8.39 0.05
C LEU A 173 37.29 -7.10 -0.66
N ARG A 174 38.58 -6.91 -0.96
CA ARG A 174 39.08 -5.74 -1.71
C ARG A 174 38.46 -5.65 -3.10
N ARG A 175 38.34 -6.77 -3.82
CA ARG A 175 37.64 -6.80 -5.11
C ARG A 175 36.15 -6.45 -4.99
N LYS A 176 35.46 -6.96 -3.96
CA LYS A 176 34.02 -6.72 -3.76
C LYS A 176 33.70 -5.29 -3.35
N PHE A 177 34.58 -4.65 -2.59
CA PHE A 177 34.44 -3.26 -2.14
C PHE A 177 35.38 -2.30 -2.89
N ASN A 178 35.81 -2.69 -4.09
CA ASN A 178 36.67 -1.84 -4.91
C ASN A 178 35.93 -0.52 -5.22
N GLY A 179 36.54 0.60 -4.85
CA GLY A 179 35.93 1.93 -4.97
C GLY A 179 35.35 2.50 -3.66
N SER A 180 35.20 1.70 -2.60
CA SER A 180 34.81 2.19 -1.26
C SER A 180 35.72 3.33 -0.80
N ALA A 181 35.11 4.42 -0.34
CA ALA A 181 35.84 5.56 0.22
C ALA A 181 36.29 5.22 1.65
N LEU A 182 35.47 4.47 2.40
CA LEU A 182 35.80 3.98 3.73
C LEU A 182 37.05 3.08 3.69
N LEU A 183 37.09 2.11 2.78
CA LEU A 183 38.20 1.17 2.64
C LEU A 183 39.51 1.92 2.33
N ARG A 184 39.48 2.89 1.39
CA ARG A 184 40.63 3.73 1.07
C ARG A 184 41.12 4.56 2.27
N ARG A 185 40.20 5.11 3.07
CA ARG A 185 40.55 5.87 4.29
C ARG A 185 41.16 4.98 5.36
N LEU A 186 40.62 3.78 5.55
CA LEU A 186 41.13 2.82 6.54
C LEU A 186 42.52 2.32 6.16
N GLU A 187 42.78 2.04 4.88
CA GLU A 187 44.10 1.65 4.38
C GLU A 187 45.15 2.76 4.55
N GLY A 188 44.75 4.03 4.50
CA GLY A 188 45.64 5.16 4.77
C GLY A 188 45.90 5.43 6.26
N ALA A 189 44.99 5.01 7.14
CA ALA A 189 45.06 5.26 8.58
C ALA A 189 45.64 4.08 9.37
N VAL A 190 45.48 2.85 8.86
CA VAL A 190 45.86 1.61 9.56
C VAL A 190 46.66 0.73 8.60
N PRO A 191 47.80 0.15 9.05
CA PRO A 191 48.54 -0.83 8.25
C PRO A 191 47.63 -1.96 7.76
N GLY A 192 47.72 -2.32 6.47
CA GLY A 192 46.89 -3.38 5.88
C GLY A 192 46.97 -4.73 6.61
N ALA A 193 48.13 -5.00 7.21
CA ALA A 193 48.33 -6.16 8.08
C ALA A 193 47.39 -6.14 9.31
N LEU A 194 46.98 -5.01 9.86
CA LEU A 194 46.04 -5.01 10.99
C LEU A 194 44.57 -5.10 10.55
N LEU A 195 44.26 -4.66 9.32
CA LEU A 195 42.91 -4.72 8.76
C LEU A 195 42.52 -6.13 8.30
N PHE A 196 43.48 -6.91 7.80
CA PHE A 196 43.23 -8.18 7.14
C PHE A 196 44.12 -9.36 7.59
N SER A 197 45.07 -9.19 8.52
CA SER A 197 45.99 -10.28 8.87
C SER A 197 45.29 -11.49 9.50
N ASP A 198 45.70 -12.65 8.99
CA ASP A 198 45.30 -13.96 9.47
C ASP A 198 46.01 -14.37 10.77
N ALA A 199 47.04 -13.62 11.21
CA ALA A 199 47.89 -13.95 12.35
C ALA A 199 47.48 -13.27 13.68
N SER A 200 46.45 -12.41 13.68
CA SER A 200 46.02 -11.67 14.88
C SER A 200 44.92 -12.41 15.66
N PRO A 201 45.00 -12.50 17.01
CA PRO A 201 43.92 -13.06 17.83
C PRO A 201 42.63 -12.20 17.80
N LEU A 202 42.72 -10.94 17.35
CA LEU A 202 41.57 -10.04 17.18
C LEU A 202 41.03 -10.01 15.74
N ARG A 203 41.56 -10.88 14.86
CA ARG A 203 41.21 -10.95 13.43
C ARG A 203 39.72 -11.00 13.20
N GLU A 204 39.02 -11.90 13.88
CA GLU A 204 37.59 -12.09 13.66
C GLU A 204 36.84 -10.81 14.02
N LEU A 205 37.09 -10.24 15.19
CA LEU A 205 36.42 -9.03 15.65
C LEU A 205 36.64 -7.84 14.69
N VAL A 206 37.89 -7.60 14.27
CA VAL A 206 38.23 -6.49 13.36
C VAL A 206 37.61 -6.73 11.98
N LYS A 207 37.70 -7.95 11.45
CA LYS A 207 37.15 -8.31 10.13
C LYS A 207 35.62 -8.27 10.12
N PHE A 208 34.96 -8.74 11.18
CA PHE A 208 33.50 -8.66 11.33
C PHE A 208 33.03 -7.20 11.32
N ARG A 209 33.64 -6.33 12.14
CA ARG A 209 33.29 -4.91 12.18
C ARG A 209 33.60 -4.17 10.88
N LEU A 210 34.73 -4.47 10.25
CA LEU A 210 35.09 -3.92 8.95
C LEU A 210 34.04 -4.29 7.88
N VAL A 211 33.64 -5.56 7.84
CA VAL A 211 32.61 -6.06 6.92
C VAL A 211 31.25 -5.39 7.16
N GLU A 212 30.85 -5.16 8.42
CA GLU A 212 29.62 -4.44 8.77
C GLU A 212 29.65 -3.00 8.26
N LEU A 213 30.75 -2.28 8.47
CA LEU A 213 30.91 -0.89 8.03
C LEU A 213 30.92 -0.78 6.50
N LEU A 214 31.60 -1.69 5.80
CA LEU A 214 31.62 -1.72 4.33
C LEU A 214 30.24 -2.06 3.74
N ARG A 215 29.47 -2.96 4.40
CA ARG A 215 28.08 -3.23 4.03
C ARG A 215 27.19 -2.00 4.25
N LEU A 216 27.39 -1.27 5.35
CA LEU A 216 26.63 -0.06 5.64
C LEU A 216 26.90 1.04 4.61
N GLU A 217 28.17 1.30 4.28
CA GLU A 217 28.54 2.24 3.22
C GLU A 217 27.86 1.87 1.89
N GLN A 218 27.91 0.60 1.50
CA GLN A 218 27.27 0.14 0.26
C GLN A 218 25.74 0.30 0.28
N LYS A 219 25.09 0.11 1.43
CA LYS A 219 23.65 0.35 1.60
C LYS A 219 23.32 1.84 1.47
N CYS A 220 24.08 2.71 2.13
CA CYS A 220 23.91 4.16 2.04
C CYS A 220 24.13 4.68 0.61
N CYS A 221 25.17 4.22 -0.09
CA CYS A 221 25.42 4.61 -1.47
C CYS A 221 24.33 4.15 -2.45
N ARG A 222 23.62 3.06 -2.16
CA ARG A 222 22.49 2.58 -2.98
C ARG A 222 21.16 3.29 -2.69
N ALA A 223 21.03 3.95 -1.56
CA ALA A 223 19.83 4.70 -1.19
C ALA A 223 19.85 6.16 -1.68
N LEU A 224 21.03 6.67 -2.05
CA LEU A 224 21.26 8.04 -2.50
C LEU A 224 21.36 8.18 -4.03
N CYS A 225 21.25 7.07 -4.77
CA CYS A 225 21.25 7.00 -6.23
C CYS A 225 19.93 6.42 -6.71
#